data_AF-E2BL81-F1
#
_entry.id   AF-E2BL81-F1
#
_cell.length_a   1.000
_cell.length_b   1.000
_cell.length_c   1.000
_cell.angle_alpha   90.00
_cell.angle_beta   90.00
_cell.angle_gamma   90.00
#
_symmetry.space_group_name_H-M   'P 1'
#
loop_
_entity.id
_entity.type
_entity.pdbx_description
1 polymer ?
#
loop_
_entity_poly.entity_id
_entity_poly.type
_entity_poly.pdbx_seq_one_letter_code
_entity_poly.pdbx_strand_id
1 'polypeptide(L)'
;NKQHLREALLFCFNLKKSAAEARRLLEEAYGEHAQSKTTCEDWFKRFRSGDFDTDKEHSGRPNTRPKTSRRTPQDLQALLDEDDTQTQDQLAEALNMTRQ
;
A
#
# COMPACT_ATOMS: atom_id res chain seq x y z
N ASN A 1 7.80 14.91 -1.44
CA ASN A 1 8.88 14.70 -2.44
C ASN A 1 8.96 13.25 -2.94
N LYS A 2 9.04 12.23 -2.08
CA LYS A 2 9.14 10.81 -2.52
C LYS A 2 7.94 10.32 -3.35
N GLN A 3 6.73 10.80 -3.07
CA GLN A 3 5.52 10.48 -3.83
C GLN A 3 5.60 10.97 -5.29
N HIS A 4 5.98 12.23 -5.51
CA HIS A 4 6.12 12.79 -6.87
C HIS A 4 7.09 12.01 -7.74
N LEU A 5 8.20 11.50 -7.17
CA LEU A 5 9.13 10.67 -7.92
C LEU A 5 8.51 9.32 -8.33
N ARG A 6 7.60 8.76 -7.52
CA ARG A 6 6.86 7.52 -7.86
C ARG A 6 5.80 7.79 -8.93
N GLU A 7 5.12 8.93 -8.85
CA GLU A 7 4.17 9.39 -9.89
C GLU A 7 4.89 9.63 -11.22
N ALA A 8 6.10 10.21 -11.20
CA ALA A 8 6.95 10.37 -12.38
C ALA A 8 7.39 9.01 -12.95
N LEU A 9 7.70 8.02 -12.11
CA LEU A 9 7.97 6.64 -12.56
C LEU A 9 6.73 6.01 -13.21
N LEU A 10 5.54 6.22 -12.64
CA LEU A 10 4.28 5.73 -13.22
C LEU A 10 4.00 6.38 -14.58
N PHE A 11 4.24 7.68 -14.70
CA PHE A 11 4.17 8.38 -15.98
C PHE A 11 5.12 7.76 -17.02
N CYS A 12 6.38 7.53 -16.67
CA CYS A 12 7.34 6.87 -17.56
C CYS A 12 6.90 5.45 -17.95
N PHE A 13 6.35 4.68 -17.01
CA PHE A 13 5.80 3.35 -17.26
C PHE A 13 4.66 3.39 -18.27
N ASN A 14 3.74 4.36 -18.14
CA ASN A 14 2.64 4.55 -19.07
C ASN A 14 3.12 4.94 -20.48
N LEU A 15 4.23 5.67 -20.58
CA LEU A 15 4.94 5.95 -21.84
C LEU A 15 5.69 4.72 -22.42
N LYS A 16 5.53 3.53 -21.83
CA LYS A 16 6.20 2.28 -22.24
C LYS A 16 7.73 2.37 -22.18
N LYS A 17 8.27 3.27 -21.36
CA LYS A 17 9.70 3.33 -21.05
C LYS A 17 10.10 2.17 -20.16
N SER A 18 11.36 1.76 -20.24
CA SER A 18 11.98 0.83 -19.30
C SER A 18 12.32 1.52 -17.97
N ALA A 19 12.50 0.74 -16.90
CA ALA A 19 12.97 1.26 -15.61
C ALA A 19 14.32 1.99 -15.73
N ALA A 20 15.19 1.52 -16.62
CA ALA A 20 16.50 2.12 -16.87
C ALA A 20 16.38 3.49 -17.57
N GLU A 21 15.49 3.62 -18.55
CA GLU A 21 15.20 4.91 -19.19
C GLU A 21 14.53 5.89 -18.22
N ALA A 22 13.54 5.42 -17.46
CA ALA A 22 12.86 6.25 -16.47
C ALA A 22 13.84 6.78 -15.41
N ARG A 23 14.77 5.94 -14.94
CA ARG A 23 15.84 6.39 -14.03
C ARG A 23 16.72 7.46 -14.65
N ARG A 24 17.15 7.30 -15.92
CA ARG A 24 17.97 8.31 -16.62
C ARG A 24 17.24 9.66 -16.71
N LEU A 25 15.95 9.64 -17.04
CA LEU A 25 15.11 10.83 -17.08
C LEU A 25 14.98 11.49 -15.70
N LEU A 26 14.84 10.69 -14.65
CA LEU A 26 14.78 11.19 -13.27
C LEU A 26 16.13 11.77 -12.82
N GLU A 27 17.25 11.15 -13.18
CA GLU A 27 18.59 11.68 -12.90
C GLU A 27 18.84 13.00 -13.64
N GLU A 28 18.38 13.13 -14.87
CA GLU A 28 18.47 14.38 -15.64
C GLU A 28 17.62 15.51 -15.03
N ALA A 29 16.41 15.20 -14.57
CA ALA A 29 15.48 16.19 -14.01
C ALA A 29 15.77 16.56 -12.54
N TYR A 30 16.21 15.59 -11.73
CA TYR A 30 16.32 15.74 -10.27
C TYR A 30 17.74 15.57 -9.72
N GLY A 31 18.71 15.18 -10.55
CA GLY A 31 20.09 14.98 -10.14
C GLY A 31 20.22 13.95 -9.00
N GLU A 32 20.94 14.33 -7.94
CA GLU A 32 21.17 13.51 -6.74
C GLU A 32 19.89 13.16 -5.96
N HIS A 33 18.79 13.87 -6.21
CA HIS A 33 17.50 13.60 -5.59
C HIS A 33 16.68 12.53 -6.32
N ALA A 34 17.20 11.99 -7.43
CA ALA A 34 16.58 10.90 -8.15
C ALA A 34 16.51 9.61 -7.31
N GLN A 35 15.56 8.74 -7.65
CA GLN A 35 15.44 7.45 -6.97
C GLN A 35 16.57 6.50 -7.35
N SER A 36 16.97 5.65 -6.39
CA SER A 36 17.95 4.61 -6.63
C SER A 36 17.47 3.62 -7.70
N LYS A 37 18.42 2.97 -8.39
CA LYS A 37 18.12 1.94 -9.39
C LYS A 37 17.17 0.85 -8.85
N THR A 38 17.46 0.32 -7.67
CA THR A 38 16.63 -0.73 -7.03
C THR A 38 15.20 -0.26 -6.81
N THR A 39 15.03 0.97 -6.31
CA THR A 39 13.71 1.55 -6.09
C THR A 39 12.91 1.69 -7.39
N CYS A 40 13.55 2.18 -8.46
CA CYS A 40 12.91 2.27 -9.79
C CYS A 40 12.47 0.89 -10.29
N GLU A 41 13.33 -0.13 -10.16
CA GLU A 41 13.00 -1.49 -10.60
C GLU A 41 11.83 -2.10 -9.81
N ASP A 42 11.78 -1.89 -8.51
CA ASP A 42 10.72 -2.41 -7.65
C ASP A 42 9.36 -1.76 -7.94
N TRP A 43 9.32 -0.45 -8.16
CA TRP A 43 8.11 0.22 -8.62
C TRP A 43 7.64 -0.31 -9.98
N PHE A 44 8.57 -0.52 -10.91
CA PHE A 44 8.24 -1.10 -12.21
C PHE A 44 7.73 -2.54 -12.13
N LYS A 45 8.17 -3.34 -11.14
CA LYS A 45 7.56 -4.66 -10.88
C LYS A 45 6.11 -4.52 -10.42
N ARG A 46 5.80 -3.56 -9.55
CA ARG A 46 4.43 -3.28 -9.07
C ARG A 46 3.50 -2.80 -10.18
N PHE A 47 3.97 -1.86 -11.00
CA PHE A 47 3.17 -1.38 -12.13
C PHE A 47 2.84 -2.50 -13.12
N ARG A 48 3.79 -3.44 -13.34
CA ARG A 48 3.53 -4.65 -14.13
C ARG A 48 2.51 -5.59 -13.51
N SER A 49 2.40 -5.64 -12.18
CA SER A 49 1.36 -6.40 -11.49
C SER A 49 0.02 -5.65 -11.37
N GLY A 50 -0.13 -4.50 -12.04
CA GLY A 50 -1.35 -3.69 -11.99
C GLY A 50 -1.50 -2.86 -10.73
N ASP A 51 -0.44 -2.77 -9.91
CA ASP A 51 -0.45 -1.99 -8.70
C ASP A 51 0.09 -0.57 -8.95
N PHE A 52 -0.82 0.40 -9.07
CA PHE A 52 -0.51 1.80 -9.42
C PHE A 52 -0.65 2.79 -8.26
N ASP A 53 -0.98 2.33 -7.06
CA ASP A 53 -1.08 3.22 -5.90
C ASP A 53 0.34 3.59 -5.42
N THR A 54 0.69 4.85 -5.66
CA THR A 54 2.02 5.45 -5.39
C THR A 54 2.14 6.01 -3.97
N ASP A 55 1.02 6.15 -3.27
CA ASP A 55 0.96 6.70 -1.92
C ASP A 55 1.32 5.63 -0.88
N LYS A 56 0.88 4.38 -1.11
CA LYS A 56 1.32 3.28 -0.25
C LYS A 56 2.84 3.13 -0.26
N GLU A 57 3.43 3.36 0.90
CA GLU A 57 4.80 2.93 1.14
C GLU A 57 4.91 1.43 0.90
N HIS A 58 6.10 1.01 0.46
CA HIS A 58 6.42 -0.40 0.28
C HIS A 58 6.30 -1.09 1.64
N SER A 59 5.12 -1.63 1.96
CA SER A 59 4.93 -2.51 3.11
C SER A 59 5.55 -3.87 2.79
N GLY A 60 6.84 -3.87 2.46
CA GLY A 60 7.65 -5.03 2.11
C GLY A 60 8.01 -5.83 3.35
N ARG A 61 7.01 -6.18 4.16
CA ARG A 61 6.95 -7.32 5.09
C ARG A 61 5.56 -7.26 5.76
N PRO A 62 4.81 -8.37 5.86
CA PRO A 62 3.87 -8.49 6.96
C PRO A 62 4.72 -8.39 8.23
N ASN A 63 4.70 -7.25 8.91
CA ASN A 63 5.08 -7.23 10.31
C ASN A 63 4.21 -8.30 10.97
N THR A 64 4.83 -9.32 11.57
CA THR A 64 4.20 -10.35 12.39
C THR A 64 3.58 -9.80 13.68
N ARG A 65 3.23 -8.51 13.69
CA ARG A 65 2.32 -7.93 14.67
C ARG A 65 0.95 -7.97 14.01
N PRO A 66 -0.09 -8.52 14.67
CA PRO A 66 -1.42 -8.54 14.10
C PRO A 66 -1.77 -7.11 13.70
N LYS A 67 -1.80 -6.88 12.39
CA LYS A 67 -2.35 -5.66 11.82
C LYS A 67 -3.81 -5.74 12.20
N THR A 68 -4.26 -4.85 13.07
CA THR A 68 -5.67 -4.58 13.21
C THR A 68 -6.15 -4.13 11.82
N SER A 69 -6.67 -5.09 11.05
CA SER A 69 -7.32 -4.82 9.78
C SER A 69 -8.30 -3.70 10.03
N ARG A 70 -8.16 -2.64 9.25
CA ARG A 70 -9.09 -1.53 9.23
C ARG A 70 -10.45 -2.11 8.82
N ARG A 71 -11.27 -2.47 9.81
CA ARG A 71 -12.58 -3.11 9.61
C ARG A 71 -13.43 -2.19 8.75
N THR A 72 -13.92 -2.73 7.65
CA THR A 72 -14.90 -2.04 6.82
C THR A 72 -16.30 -2.22 7.40
N PRO A 73 -17.26 -1.33 7.12
CA PRO A 73 -18.65 -1.52 7.52
C PRO A 73 -19.23 -2.86 7.02
N GLN A 74 -18.78 -3.32 5.84
CA GLN A 74 -19.16 -4.64 5.32
C GLN A 74 -18.63 -5.80 6.17
N ASP A 75 -17.43 -5.69 6.73
CA ASP A 75 -16.88 -6.71 7.64
C ASP A 75 -17.61 -6.72 9.00
N LEU A 76 -18.09 -5.57 9.46
CA LEU A 76 -18.95 -5.49 10.65
C LEU A 76 -20.32 -6.11 10.39
N GLN A 77 -20.87 -5.91 9.19
CA GLN A 77 -22.18 -6.41 8.82
C GLN A 77 -22.19 -7.94 8.68
N ALA A 78 -21.14 -8.50 8.06
CA ALA A 78 -20.97 -9.95 7.97
C ALA A 78 -20.83 -10.64 9.35
N LEU A 79 -20.25 -9.97 10.34
CA LEU A 79 -20.18 -10.49 11.71
C LEU A 79 -21.53 -10.52 12.42
N LEU A 80 -22.40 -9.55 12.13
CA LEU A 80 -23.76 -9.48 12.69
C LEU A 80 -24.69 -10.51 12.02
N ASP A 81 -24.48 -10.79 10.73
CA ASP A 81 -25.25 -11.79 9.98
C ASP A 81 -24.90 -13.25 10.37
N GLU A 82 -23.71 -13.50 10.97
CA GLU A 82 -23.28 -14.85 11.40
C GLU A 82 -23.94 -15.31 12.71
N ASP A 83 -24.34 -14.40 13.61
CA ASP A 83 -25.08 -14.73 14.84
C ASP A 83 -25.80 -13.50 15.42
N ASP A 84 -27.08 -13.33 15.06
CA ASP A 84 -27.96 -12.24 15.53
C ASP A 84 -28.29 -12.33 17.04
N THR A 85 -27.72 -13.30 17.76
CA THR A 85 -27.87 -13.45 19.23
C THR A 85 -26.63 -13.02 20.02
N GLN A 86 -25.56 -12.56 19.35
CA GLN A 86 -24.37 -12.09 20.05
C GLN A 86 -24.67 -10.87 20.92
N THR A 87 -24.50 -11.06 22.22
CA THR A 87 -24.62 -9.99 23.21
C THR A 87 -23.39 -9.09 23.17
N GLN A 88 -23.58 -7.82 23.51
CA GLN A 88 -22.56 -6.76 23.44
C GLN A 88 -21.24 -7.12 24.15
N ASP A 89 -21.30 -7.95 25.19
CA ASP A 89 -20.13 -8.42 25.94
C ASP A 89 -19.25 -9.41 25.15
N GLN A 90 -19.87 -10.31 24.37
CA GLN A 90 -19.15 -11.26 23.52
C GLN A 90 -18.47 -10.56 22.34
N LEU A 91 -19.09 -9.51 21.81
CA LEU A 91 -18.49 -8.63 20.80
C LEU A 91 -17.31 -7.85 21.39
N ALA A 92 -17.42 -7.31 22.60
CA ALA A 92 -16.32 -6.57 23.24
C ALA A 92 -15.08 -7.47 23.48
N GLU A 93 -15.30 -8.72 23.87
CA GLU A 93 -14.24 -9.72 24.08
C GLU A 93 -13.57 -10.14 22.76
N ALA A 94 -14.36 -10.41 21.71
CA ALA A 94 -13.84 -10.71 20.37
C ALA A 94 -13.06 -9.54 19.75
N LEU A 95 -13.34 -8.30 20.17
CA LEU A 95 -12.69 -7.07 19.70
C LEU A 95 -11.50 -6.63 20.55
N ASN A 96 -11.15 -7.33 21.62
CA ASN A 96 -10.15 -6.90 22.60
C ASN A 96 -10.36 -5.44 23.06
N MET A 97 -11.62 -5.02 23.19
CA MET A 97 -11.95 -3.71 23.72
C MET A 97 -12.04 -3.82 25.24
N THR A 98 -10.95 -3.51 25.95
CA THR A 98 -10.99 -3.39 27.41
C THR A 98 -11.81 -2.15 27.79
N ARG A 99 -12.92 -2.36 28.51
CA ARG A 99 -13.74 -1.28 29.06
C ARG A 99 -13.05 -0.72 30.30
N GLN A 100 -12.80 0.59 30.35
CA GLN A 100 -12.47 1.31 31.58
C GLN A 100 -13.73 1.49 32.43
#